data_AF-A0A923D5N4-F1
#
_entry.id   AF-A0A923D5N4-F1
#
_cell.length_a   1.000
_cell.length_b   1.000
_cell.length_c   1.000
_cell.angle_alpha   90.00
_cell.angle_beta   90.00
_cell.angle_gamma   90.00
#
_symmetry.space_group_name_H-M   'P 1'
#
loop_
_entity.id
_entity.type
_entity.pdbx_description
1 polymer ?
#
loop_
_entity_poly.entity_id
_entity_poly.type
_entity_poly.pdbx_seq_one_letter_code
_entity_poly.pdbx_strand_id
1 'polypeptide(L)'
;LVMDTALVSGNLYRIGIACHGYADTWAHQNFVGYDSEFNSMTGPLSAAIPNIGHAEAAHAPDRAALVWQDARLIHEPIDNKARFLAAAAGVLRKLAKYVDAKITKEELGRRETGLKDDLDRCIGGPDQTNAHESRRIARYRELARSPEYGGRDLEPYDVHRWMDEAVNEKVRGLRDRSGRFIARLDPFTDIYTWKDRENCKQTHWRRFQEAVKRHQEETWEILADRNFQGLELPNL
;
A
#
# COMPACT_ATOMS: atom_id res chain seq x y z
N LEU A 1 -10.48 -6.62 -11.62
CA LEU A 1 -11.06 -5.45 -12.30
C LEU A 1 -10.12 -4.26 -12.18
N VAL A 2 -10.02 -3.59 -11.04
CA VAL A 2 -9.12 -2.42 -10.87
C VAL A 2 -7.66 -2.71 -11.27
N MET A 3 -7.10 -3.83 -10.81
CA MET A 3 -5.76 -4.30 -11.23
C MET A 3 -5.67 -4.54 -12.74
N ASP A 4 -6.70 -5.14 -13.35
CA ASP A 4 -6.69 -5.47 -14.78
C ASP A 4 -6.73 -4.18 -15.63
N THR A 5 -7.53 -3.20 -15.23
CA THR A 5 -7.57 -1.88 -15.88
C THR A 5 -6.26 -1.13 -15.75
N ALA A 6 -5.61 -1.18 -14.57
CA ALA A 6 -4.29 -0.60 -14.37
C ALA A 6 -3.23 -1.24 -15.28
N LEU A 7 -3.25 -2.57 -15.43
CA LEU A 7 -2.33 -3.28 -16.32
C LEU A 7 -2.52 -2.89 -17.78
N VAL A 8 -3.77 -2.89 -18.28
CA VAL A 8 -4.12 -2.48 -19.65
C VAL A 8 -3.68 -1.04 -19.95
N SER A 9 -3.67 -0.16 -18.94
CA SER A 9 -3.22 1.23 -19.13
C SER A 9 -1.73 1.36 -19.51
N GLY A 10 -0.90 0.34 -19.25
CA GLY A 10 0.55 0.40 -19.43
C GLY A 10 1.27 1.44 -18.55
N ASN A 11 0.55 2.15 -17.69
CA ASN A 11 1.11 3.20 -16.84
C ASN A 11 1.69 2.59 -15.56
N LEU A 12 3.02 2.59 -15.44
CA LEU A 12 3.72 1.99 -14.30
C LEU A 12 3.31 2.56 -12.93
N TYR A 13 2.96 3.85 -12.84
CA TYR A 13 2.46 4.41 -11.57
C TYR A 13 1.12 3.80 -11.20
N ARG A 14 0.21 3.65 -12.17
CA ARG A 14 -1.11 3.06 -11.95
C ARG A 14 -1.00 1.57 -11.61
N ILE A 15 -0.10 0.85 -12.27
CA ILE A 15 0.19 -0.55 -11.94
C ILE A 15 0.74 -0.66 -10.51
N GLY A 16 1.69 0.21 -10.14
CA GLY A 16 2.22 0.28 -8.77
C GLY A 16 1.13 0.56 -7.72
N ILE A 17 0.27 1.55 -7.97
CA ILE A 17 -0.88 1.87 -7.10
C ILE A 17 -1.82 0.67 -6.98
N ALA A 18 -2.13 -0.02 -8.08
CA ALA A 18 -3.01 -1.19 -8.06
C ALA A 18 -2.40 -2.37 -7.29
N CYS A 19 -1.09 -2.62 -7.45
CA CYS A 19 -0.36 -3.62 -6.67
C CYS A 19 -0.38 -3.32 -5.18
N HIS A 20 -0.13 -2.06 -4.81
CA HIS A 20 -0.18 -1.59 -3.43
C HIS A 20 -1.59 -1.75 -2.85
N GLY A 21 -2.62 -1.20 -3.50
CA GLY A 21 -4.00 -1.31 -3.03
C GLY A 21 -4.51 -2.75 -2.94
N TYR A 22 -4.07 -3.64 -3.85
CA TYR A 22 -4.35 -5.07 -3.74
C TYR A 22 -3.71 -5.68 -2.48
N ALA A 23 -2.43 -5.39 -2.21
CA ALA A 23 -1.76 -5.89 -1.01
C ALA A 23 -2.37 -5.33 0.27
N ASP A 24 -2.71 -4.04 0.30
CA ASP A 24 -3.36 -3.38 1.43
C ASP A 24 -4.73 -3.99 1.72
N THR A 25 -5.48 -4.43 0.71
CA THR A 25 -6.75 -5.16 0.92
C THR A 25 -6.56 -6.45 1.73
N TRP A 26 -5.39 -7.09 1.66
CA TRP A 26 -5.06 -8.25 2.50
C TRP A 26 -4.61 -7.85 3.90
N ALA A 27 -3.75 -6.83 4.01
CA ALA A 27 -3.25 -6.37 5.30
C ALA A 27 -4.39 -5.78 6.17
N HIS A 28 -5.24 -4.97 5.55
CA HIS A 28 -6.28 -4.18 6.18
C HIS A 28 -7.66 -4.84 6.07
N GLN A 29 -7.72 -6.17 6.05
CA GLN A 29 -8.99 -6.88 6.16
C GLN A 29 -9.75 -6.44 7.41
N ASN A 30 -11.06 -6.24 7.26
CA ASN A 30 -11.97 -5.76 8.30
C ASN A 30 -11.71 -4.32 8.75
N PHE A 31 -11.08 -3.48 7.93
CA PHE A 31 -11.07 -2.03 8.14
C PHE A 31 -11.88 -1.32 7.06
N VAL A 32 -12.52 -0.23 7.46
CA VAL A 32 -13.19 0.71 6.56
C VAL A 32 -12.28 1.92 6.42
N GLY A 33 -11.92 2.29 5.18
CA GLY A 33 -11.03 3.44 4.92
C GLY A 33 -11.60 4.83 5.25
N TYR A 34 -12.80 4.89 5.83
CA TYR A 34 -13.51 6.10 6.25
C TYR A 34 -13.81 6.06 7.75
N ASP A 35 -14.30 7.17 8.29
CA ASP A 35 -14.74 7.24 9.68
C ASP A 35 -15.92 6.31 9.90
N SER A 36 -15.73 5.31 10.76
CA SER A 36 -16.71 4.26 11.01
C SER A 36 -16.47 3.60 12.36
N GLU A 37 -17.51 3.47 13.17
CA GLU A 37 -17.47 2.76 14.46
C GLU A 37 -16.97 1.31 14.33
N PHE A 38 -17.11 0.71 13.14
CA PHE A 38 -16.57 -0.61 12.83
C PHE A 38 -15.03 -0.70 12.96
N ASN A 39 -14.32 0.43 12.90
CA ASN A 39 -12.87 0.50 13.09
C ASN A 39 -12.46 0.54 14.57
N SER A 40 -13.39 0.72 15.51
CA SER A 40 -13.04 0.88 16.92
C SER A 40 -12.56 -0.43 17.55
N MET A 41 -11.43 -0.36 18.24
CA MET A 41 -10.74 -1.48 18.89
C MET A 41 -11.07 -1.59 20.40
N THR A 42 -11.99 -0.77 20.93
CA THR A 42 -12.51 -0.79 22.32
C THR A 42 -11.49 -0.54 23.46
N GLY A 43 -10.40 0.17 23.18
CA GLY A 43 -9.38 0.51 24.19
C GLY A 43 -9.61 1.85 24.93
N PRO A 44 -8.95 2.10 26.08
CA PRO A 44 -9.09 3.34 26.88
C PRO A 44 -8.54 4.61 26.19
N LEU A 45 -7.85 4.47 25.06
CA LEU A 45 -7.33 5.56 24.24
C LEU A 45 -8.24 5.92 23.04
N SER A 46 -9.36 5.22 22.88
CA SER A 46 -10.26 5.34 21.71
C SER A 46 -10.86 6.74 21.53
N ALA A 47 -11.10 7.48 22.62
CA ALA A 47 -11.71 8.81 22.54
C ALA A 47 -10.83 9.88 21.85
N ALA A 48 -9.52 9.66 21.70
CA ALA A 48 -8.59 10.63 21.12
C ALA A 48 -8.07 10.25 19.72
N ILE A 49 -8.39 9.04 19.24
CA ILE A 49 -7.93 8.51 17.96
C ILE A 49 -9.14 8.40 17.03
N PRO A 50 -9.11 8.97 15.81
CA PRO A 50 -10.25 8.87 14.90
C PRO A 50 -10.46 7.42 14.45
N ASN A 51 -11.72 7.01 14.31
CA ASN A 51 -12.12 5.68 13.85
C ASN A 51 -12.01 5.54 12.32
N ILE A 52 -10.86 5.93 11.74
CA ILE A 52 -10.60 5.89 10.30
C ILE A 52 -9.56 4.81 10.01
N GLY A 53 -9.92 3.82 9.19
CA GLY A 53 -9.04 2.72 8.82
C GLY A 53 -8.46 2.02 10.03
N HIS A 54 -7.16 1.72 9.98
CA HIS A 54 -6.44 1.03 11.04
C HIS A 54 -5.83 1.96 12.10
N ALA A 55 -6.31 3.21 12.22
CA ALA A 55 -5.70 4.20 13.13
C ALA A 55 -5.59 3.71 14.59
N GLU A 56 -6.65 3.12 15.15
CA GLU A 56 -6.61 2.54 16.51
C GLU A 56 -5.80 1.24 16.61
N ALA A 57 -5.67 0.50 15.50
CA ALA A 57 -4.80 -0.68 15.41
C ALA A 57 -3.33 -0.34 15.13
N ALA A 58 -3.02 0.96 14.97
CA ALA A 58 -1.68 1.49 14.69
C ALA A 58 -0.99 0.72 13.55
N HIS A 59 0.26 0.31 13.74
CA HIS A 59 1.06 -0.41 12.73
C HIS A 59 0.83 -1.93 12.73
N ALA A 60 -0.10 -2.43 13.53
CA ALA A 60 -0.31 -3.88 13.63
C ALA A 60 -0.56 -4.53 12.26
N PRO A 61 -1.48 -4.06 11.40
CA PRO A 61 -1.73 -4.73 10.12
C PRO A 61 -0.55 -4.61 9.12
N ASP A 62 0.33 -3.63 9.28
CA ASP A 62 1.44 -3.37 8.35
C ASP A 62 2.73 -4.15 8.69
N ARG A 63 2.79 -4.78 9.87
CA ARG A 63 3.98 -5.52 10.32
C ARG A 63 3.95 -6.95 9.80
N ALA A 64 4.72 -7.21 8.74
CA ALA A 64 4.67 -8.48 8.01
C ALA A 64 4.91 -9.76 8.84
N ALA A 65 5.65 -9.69 9.94
CA ALA A 65 5.94 -10.83 10.81
C ALA A 65 5.12 -10.86 12.12
N LEU A 66 4.11 -9.99 12.23
CA LEU A 66 3.28 -9.88 13.43
C LEU A 66 2.15 -10.91 13.41
N VAL A 67 1.96 -11.57 14.56
CA VAL A 67 0.73 -12.31 14.87
C VAL A 67 0.03 -11.57 15.99
N TRP A 68 -1.21 -11.13 15.80
CA TRP A 68 -1.89 -10.23 16.74
C TRP A 68 -3.39 -10.50 16.84
N GLN A 69 -4.00 -10.08 17.95
CA GLN A 69 -5.44 -10.20 18.16
C GLN A 69 -6.14 -8.91 17.74
N ASP A 70 -7.14 -9.04 16.88
CA ASP A 70 -8.09 -7.98 16.59
C ASP A 70 -9.30 -8.14 17.52
N ALA A 71 -9.47 -7.19 18.44
CA ALA A 71 -10.53 -7.25 19.46
C ALA A 71 -11.95 -7.22 18.87
N ARG A 72 -12.09 -6.81 17.60
CA ARG A 72 -13.37 -6.77 16.88
C ARG A 72 -13.77 -8.13 16.33
N LEU A 73 -12.82 -9.07 16.23
CA LEU A 73 -13.04 -10.37 15.63
C LEU A 73 -13.24 -11.44 16.71
N ILE A 74 -14.21 -12.33 16.49
CA ILE A 74 -14.57 -13.42 17.40
C ILE A 74 -13.56 -14.60 17.31
N HIS A 75 -12.75 -14.65 16.25
CA HIS A 75 -11.92 -15.81 15.89
C HIS A 75 -10.41 -15.57 16.06
N GLU A 76 -9.64 -16.56 15.58
CA GLU A 76 -8.19 -16.73 15.74
C GLU A 76 -7.32 -15.49 15.51
N PRO A 77 -6.11 -15.46 16.10
CA PRO A 77 -5.13 -14.39 15.87
C PRO A 77 -4.88 -14.17 14.37
N ILE A 78 -4.70 -12.91 14.00
CA ILE A 78 -4.31 -12.51 12.67
C ILE A 78 -2.83 -12.84 12.48
N ASP A 79 -2.51 -13.75 11.54
CA ASP A 79 -1.16 -13.96 11.03
C ASP A 79 -0.92 -13.07 9.79
N ASN A 80 -0.18 -11.97 9.99
CA ASN A 80 0.14 -11.08 8.88
C ASN A 80 1.02 -11.76 7.83
N LYS A 81 1.96 -12.63 8.23
CA LYS A 81 2.87 -13.27 7.27
C LYS A 81 2.07 -14.08 6.27
N ALA A 82 1.10 -14.87 6.75
CA ALA A 82 0.19 -15.61 5.89
C ALA A 82 -0.57 -14.68 4.91
N ARG A 83 -1.07 -13.53 5.39
CA ARG A 83 -1.76 -12.53 4.54
C ARG A 83 -0.84 -11.92 3.48
N PHE A 84 0.36 -11.47 3.86
CA PHE A 84 1.33 -10.89 2.92
C PHE A 84 1.79 -11.89 1.86
N LEU A 85 2.01 -13.16 2.22
CA LEU A 85 2.36 -14.21 1.27
C LEU A 85 1.21 -14.53 0.30
N ALA A 86 -0.04 -14.55 0.79
CA ALA A 86 -1.22 -14.72 -0.06
C ALA A 86 -1.42 -13.53 -1.02
N ALA A 87 -1.19 -12.31 -0.52
CA ALA A 87 -1.24 -11.10 -1.32
C ALA A 87 -0.19 -11.13 -2.45
N ALA A 88 1.06 -11.45 -2.12
CA ALA A 88 2.15 -11.55 -3.08
C ALA A 88 1.87 -12.59 -4.18
N ALA A 89 1.36 -13.77 -3.82
CA ALA A 89 0.94 -14.77 -4.80
C ALA A 89 -0.21 -14.26 -5.70
N GLY A 90 -1.16 -13.51 -5.13
CA GLY A 90 -2.24 -12.85 -5.90
C GLY A 90 -1.72 -11.84 -6.92
N VAL A 91 -0.78 -10.97 -6.51
CA VAL A 91 -0.14 -9.99 -7.39
C VAL A 91 0.65 -10.71 -8.50
N LEU A 92 1.47 -11.70 -8.14
CA LEU A 92 2.23 -12.49 -9.11
C LEU A 92 1.31 -13.13 -10.16
N ARG A 93 0.19 -13.73 -9.74
CA ARG A 93 -0.78 -14.33 -10.66
C ARG A 93 -1.29 -13.35 -11.71
N LYS A 94 -1.58 -12.12 -11.28
CA LYS A 94 -2.08 -11.07 -12.19
C LYS A 94 -0.99 -10.61 -13.15
N LEU A 95 0.20 -10.33 -12.64
CA LEU A 95 1.33 -9.85 -13.44
C LEU A 95 1.83 -10.92 -14.42
N ALA A 96 1.98 -12.17 -13.97
CA ALA A 96 2.48 -13.26 -14.80
C ALA A 96 1.54 -13.55 -15.98
N LYS A 97 0.22 -13.58 -15.75
CA LYS A 97 -0.77 -13.76 -16.82
C LYS A 97 -0.86 -12.58 -17.79
N TYR A 98 -0.57 -11.37 -17.30
CA TYR A 98 -0.53 -10.20 -18.15
C TYR A 98 0.69 -10.22 -19.09
N VAL A 99 1.85 -10.63 -18.57
CA VAL A 99 3.09 -10.74 -19.35
C VAL A 99 3.06 -11.94 -20.30
N ASP A 100 2.56 -13.08 -19.83
CA ASP A 100 2.42 -14.31 -20.61
C ASP A 100 1.00 -14.87 -20.42
N ALA A 101 0.12 -14.52 -21.36
CA ALA A 101 -1.27 -14.99 -21.36
C ALA A 101 -1.40 -16.50 -21.56
N LYS A 102 -0.35 -17.18 -22.02
CA LYS A 102 -0.33 -18.64 -22.27
C LYS A 102 0.39 -19.43 -21.17
N ILE A 103 0.83 -18.76 -20.09
CA ILE A 103 1.48 -19.41 -18.96
C ILE A 103 0.63 -20.58 -18.45
N THR A 104 1.24 -21.74 -18.30
CA THR A 104 0.52 -22.94 -17.84
C THR A 104 0.21 -22.83 -16.36
N LYS A 105 -0.80 -23.56 -15.90
CA LYS A 105 -1.18 -23.60 -14.48
C LYS A 105 -0.03 -24.16 -13.64
N GLU A 106 0.68 -25.15 -14.18
CA GLU A 106 1.83 -25.80 -13.54
C GLU A 106 2.98 -24.81 -13.36
N GLU A 107 3.32 -24.05 -14.41
CA GLU A 107 4.38 -23.05 -14.34
C GLU A 107 4.05 -21.91 -13.38
N LEU A 108 2.80 -21.42 -13.45
CA LEU A 108 2.32 -20.40 -12.53
C LEU A 108 2.39 -20.87 -11.07
N GLY A 109 1.97 -22.12 -10.81
CA GLY A 109 2.07 -22.74 -9.50
C GLY A 109 3.51 -22.87 -9.00
N ARG A 110 4.47 -23.22 -9.88
CA ARG A 110 5.89 -23.25 -9.51
C ARG A 110 6.40 -21.87 -9.10
N ARG A 111 6.08 -20.83 -9.86
CA ARG A 111 6.50 -19.45 -9.55
C ARG A 111 5.87 -18.94 -8.25
N GLU A 112 4.58 -19.25 -8.03
CA GLU A 112 3.90 -18.90 -6.78
C GLU A 112 4.55 -19.54 -5.56
N THR A 113 4.87 -20.84 -5.62
CA THR A 113 5.56 -21.53 -4.53
C THR A 113 6.94 -20.94 -4.29
N GLY A 114 7.74 -20.75 -5.35
CA GLY A 114 9.07 -20.15 -5.24
C GLY A 114 9.04 -18.76 -4.62
N LEU A 115 8.14 -17.88 -5.09
CA LEU A 115 7.94 -16.54 -4.54
C LEU A 115 7.59 -16.59 -3.05
N LYS A 116 6.66 -17.47 -2.66
CA LYS A 116 6.25 -17.57 -1.26
C LYS A 116 7.39 -18.06 -0.37
N ASP A 117 8.17 -19.04 -0.82
CA ASP A 117 9.31 -19.56 -0.06
C ASP A 117 10.41 -18.50 0.10
N ASP A 118 10.70 -17.74 -0.96
CA ASP A 118 11.65 -16.63 -0.93
C ASP A 118 11.20 -15.52 0.03
N LEU A 119 9.94 -15.10 -0.07
CA LEU A 119 9.39 -14.06 0.79
C LEU A 119 9.23 -14.52 2.24
N ASP A 120 8.90 -15.79 2.49
CA ASP A 120 8.84 -16.35 3.85
C ASP A 120 10.22 -16.27 4.53
N ARG A 121 11.28 -16.67 3.82
CA ARG A 121 12.67 -16.49 4.28
C ARG A 121 13.01 -15.03 4.51
N CYS A 122 12.57 -14.14 3.63
CA CYS A 122 12.82 -12.71 3.77
C CYS A 122 12.08 -12.09 4.95
N ILE A 123 10.82 -12.45 5.19
CA ILE A 123 10.05 -11.99 6.36
C ILE A 123 10.68 -12.53 7.64
N GLY A 124 10.98 -13.83 7.66
CA GLY A 124 11.56 -14.55 8.79
C GLY A 124 10.49 -15.11 9.74
N GLY A 125 10.94 -15.43 10.96
CA GLY A 125 10.06 -15.88 12.04
C GLY A 125 9.21 -14.75 12.62
N PRO A 126 8.28 -15.08 13.54
CA PRO A 126 7.44 -14.09 14.21
C PRO A 126 8.25 -12.96 14.88
N ASP A 127 7.80 -11.72 14.70
CA ASP A 127 8.45 -10.53 15.26
C ASP A 127 7.40 -9.54 15.78
N GLN A 128 7.12 -9.66 17.07
CA GLN A 128 6.08 -8.88 17.75
C GLN A 128 6.44 -7.39 17.91
N THR A 129 7.73 -7.07 17.88
CA THR A 129 8.25 -5.72 18.17
C THR A 129 8.78 -5.01 16.92
N ASN A 130 8.80 -5.69 15.77
CA ASN A 130 9.46 -5.25 14.54
C ASN A 130 10.99 -5.07 14.72
N ALA A 131 11.61 -5.79 15.67
CA ALA A 131 13.05 -5.69 15.98
C ALA A 131 13.95 -6.20 14.84
N HIS A 132 13.42 -6.97 13.90
CA HIS A 132 14.16 -7.54 12.78
C HIS A 132 13.92 -6.81 11.46
N GLU A 133 13.27 -5.63 11.48
CA GLU A 133 12.97 -4.82 10.29
C GLU A 133 14.17 -4.62 9.37
N SER A 134 15.29 -4.10 9.88
CA SER A 134 16.46 -3.82 9.05
C SER A 134 17.03 -5.09 8.41
N ARG A 135 16.98 -6.22 9.12
CA ARG A 135 17.41 -7.53 8.59
C ARG A 135 16.45 -8.04 7.53
N ARG A 136 15.13 -7.89 7.73
CA ARG A 136 14.09 -8.22 6.74
C ARG A 136 14.29 -7.40 5.45
N ILE A 137 14.48 -6.09 5.57
CA ILE A 137 14.72 -5.19 4.43
C ILE A 137 16.02 -5.59 3.71
N ALA A 138 17.09 -5.90 4.45
CA ALA A 138 18.34 -6.36 3.84
C ALA A 138 18.15 -7.64 3.01
N ARG A 139 17.37 -8.62 3.51
CA ARG A 139 17.05 -9.85 2.76
C ARG A 139 16.25 -9.55 1.49
N TYR A 140 15.28 -8.63 1.52
CA TYR A 140 14.58 -8.22 0.29
C TYR A 140 15.51 -7.60 -0.75
N ARG A 141 16.45 -6.76 -0.31
CA ARG A 141 17.44 -6.13 -1.21
C ARG A 141 18.38 -7.17 -1.80
N GLU A 142 18.80 -8.15 -1.01
CA GLU A 142 19.61 -9.27 -1.50
C GLU A 142 18.83 -10.10 -2.52
N LEU A 143 17.58 -10.46 -2.23
CA LEU A 143 16.71 -11.22 -3.13
C LEU A 143 16.52 -10.51 -4.48
N ALA A 144 16.30 -9.19 -4.48
CA ALA A 144 16.09 -8.41 -5.71
C ALA A 144 17.28 -8.41 -6.69
N ARG A 145 18.49 -8.70 -6.18
CA ARG A 145 19.69 -8.84 -7.01
C ARG A 145 19.72 -10.14 -7.79
N SER A 146 18.86 -11.11 -7.47
CA SER A 146 18.77 -12.33 -8.26
C SER A 146 18.11 -12.04 -9.61
N PRO A 147 18.49 -12.74 -10.70
CA PRO A 147 17.91 -12.55 -12.02
C PRO A 147 16.38 -12.69 -12.05
N GLU A 148 15.83 -13.58 -11.21
CA GLU A 148 14.39 -13.85 -11.09
C GLU A 148 13.60 -12.64 -10.58
N TYR A 149 14.24 -11.76 -9.80
CA TYR A 149 13.66 -10.55 -9.21
C TYR A 149 14.15 -9.25 -9.84
N GLY A 150 14.71 -9.34 -11.05
CA GLY A 150 15.11 -8.18 -11.86
C GLY A 150 16.62 -7.89 -11.83
N GLY A 151 17.42 -8.68 -11.10
CA GLY A 151 18.87 -8.65 -11.18
C GLY A 151 19.51 -7.34 -10.74
N ARG A 152 18.81 -6.54 -9.92
CA ARG A 152 19.24 -5.18 -9.55
C ARG A 152 18.96 -4.88 -8.09
N ASP A 153 19.77 -4.01 -7.51
CA ASP A 153 19.55 -3.57 -6.14
C ASP A 153 18.23 -2.80 -6.03
N LEU A 154 17.47 -3.07 -4.97
CA LEU A 154 16.34 -2.23 -4.59
C LEU A 154 16.86 -0.94 -3.98
N GLU A 155 16.54 0.19 -4.61
CA GLU A 155 16.89 1.50 -4.08
C GLU A 155 16.33 1.68 -2.66
N PRO A 156 17.08 2.31 -1.74
CA PRO A 156 16.53 2.69 -0.44
C PRO A 156 15.24 3.49 -0.62
N TYR A 157 14.19 3.10 0.09
CA TYR A 157 12.93 3.83 0.05
C TYR A 157 13.10 5.19 0.74
N ASP A 158 12.71 6.24 0.04
CA ASP A 158 12.66 7.60 0.54
C ASP A 158 11.28 8.18 0.21
N VAL A 159 10.47 8.35 1.26
CA VAL A 159 9.08 8.83 1.17
C VAL A 159 8.97 10.27 0.63
N HIS A 160 10.04 11.06 0.72
CA HIS A 160 10.03 12.46 0.30
C HIS A 160 10.70 12.69 -1.05
N ARG A 161 11.52 11.74 -1.54
CA ARG A 161 12.36 11.88 -2.74
C ARG A 161 11.65 12.54 -3.93
N TRP A 162 10.53 11.99 -4.41
CA TRP A 162 9.86 12.55 -5.60
C TRP A 162 9.36 13.97 -5.38
N MET A 163 8.87 14.28 -4.17
CA MET A 163 8.41 15.63 -3.85
C MET A 163 9.61 16.57 -3.73
N ASP A 164 10.67 16.16 -3.04
CA ASP A 164 11.90 16.95 -2.87
C ASP A 164 12.61 17.19 -4.21
N GLU A 165 12.56 16.25 -5.15
CA GLU A 165 13.04 16.43 -6.53
C GLU A 165 12.20 17.46 -7.30
N ALA A 166 10.90 17.57 -7.01
CA ALA A 166 9.96 18.37 -7.80
C ALA A 166 9.73 19.80 -7.29
N VAL A 167 9.80 20.03 -5.98
CA VAL A 167 9.43 21.32 -5.36
C VAL A 167 10.53 21.87 -4.45
N ASN A 168 10.61 23.20 -4.38
CA ASN A 168 11.24 23.91 -3.28
C ASN A 168 10.24 24.02 -2.14
N GLU A 169 10.67 23.73 -0.92
CA GLU A 169 9.90 23.88 0.31
C GLU A 169 10.53 25.00 1.15
N LYS A 170 9.77 26.06 1.40
CA LYS A 170 10.15 27.09 2.38
C LYS A 170 9.41 26.80 3.68
N VAL A 171 10.15 26.28 4.65
CA VAL A 171 9.61 25.98 5.98
C VAL A 171 9.33 27.27 6.74
N ARG A 172 8.10 27.44 7.22
CA ARG A 172 7.68 28.67 7.95
C ARG A 172 7.49 28.47 9.44
N GLY A 173 7.47 27.23 9.90
CA GLY A 173 7.43 26.84 11.31
C GLY A 173 7.98 25.41 11.49
N LEU A 174 7.13 24.51 11.98
CA LEU A 174 7.34 23.08 11.91
C LEU A 174 7.07 22.59 10.49
N ARG A 175 8.00 21.82 9.93
CA ARG A 175 7.84 21.24 8.59
C ARG A 175 6.54 20.44 8.51
N ASP A 176 5.67 20.79 7.57
CA ASP A 176 4.32 20.20 7.42
C ASP A 176 4.41 18.67 7.27
N ARG A 177 5.42 18.22 6.54
CA ARG A 177 5.64 16.79 6.22
C ARG A 177 6.39 16.01 7.29
N SER A 178 6.64 16.59 8.47
CA SER A 178 7.42 15.94 9.54
C SER A 178 6.72 14.74 10.22
N GLY A 179 5.44 14.49 9.91
CA GLY A 179 4.67 13.39 10.49
C GLY A 179 4.35 13.55 11.98
N ARG A 180 4.78 14.66 12.60
CA ARG A 180 4.51 14.94 14.00
C ARG A 180 3.10 15.49 14.15
N PHE A 181 2.34 14.96 15.11
CA PHE A 181 1.00 15.48 15.41
C PHE A 181 1.00 16.99 15.67
N ILE A 182 2.03 17.51 16.35
CA ILE A 182 2.20 18.94 16.61
C ILE A 182 2.34 19.81 15.35
N ALA A 183 2.81 19.25 14.22
CA ALA A 183 2.89 19.99 12.97
C ALA A 183 1.50 20.30 12.40
N ARG A 184 0.47 19.50 12.74
CA ARG A 184 -0.91 19.78 12.33
C ARG A 184 -1.55 20.96 13.07
N LEU A 185 -0.92 21.40 14.16
CA LEU A 185 -1.37 22.55 14.96
C LEU A 185 -0.59 23.82 14.63
N ASP A 186 0.37 23.75 13.70
CA ASP A 186 1.14 24.91 13.29
C ASP A 186 0.28 25.82 12.40
N PRO A 187 0.05 27.09 12.79
CA PRO A 187 -0.67 28.03 11.93
C PRO A 187 0.12 28.49 10.70
N PHE A 188 1.42 28.16 10.60
CA PHE A 188 2.30 28.59 9.52
C PHE A 188 2.62 27.47 8.52
N THR A 189 1.70 27.23 7.59
CA THR A 189 1.90 26.25 6.50
C THR A 189 3.12 26.57 5.64
N ASP A 190 3.83 25.53 5.24
CA ASP A 190 5.00 25.63 4.37
C ASP A 190 4.61 26.16 2.98
N ILE A 191 5.53 26.88 2.35
CA ILE A 191 5.32 27.39 0.98
C ILE A 191 6.05 26.47 0.00
N TYR A 192 5.29 25.92 -0.94
CA TYR A 192 5.82 25.08 -2.01
C TYR A 192 5.84 25.81 -3.35
N THR A 193 6.95 25.71 -4.07
CA THR A 193 7.08 26.20 -5.45
C THR A 193 7.74 25.14 -6.31
N TRP A 194 7.35 25.02 -7.58
CA TRP A 194 8.03 24.12 -8.50
C TRP A 194 9.48 24.55 -8.69
N LYS A 195 10.42 23.59 -8.64
CA LYS A 195 11.83 23.83 -9.00
C LYS A 195 11.96 24.20 -10.47
N ASP A 196 11.22 23.51 -11.31
CA ASP A 196 11.10 23.77 -12.74
C ASP A 196 9.61 23.88 -13.09
N ARG A 197 9.14 25.10 -13.39
CA ARG A 197 7.73 25.35 -13.74
C ARG A 197 7.38 24.84 -15.13
N GLU A 198 8.32 24.86 -16.07
CA GLU A 198 8.09 24.47 -17.45
C GLU A 198 7.94 22.95 -17.56
N ASN A 199 8.76 22.21 -16.81
CA ASN A 199 8.77 20.75 -16.82
C ASN A 199 8.07 20.09 -15.62
N CYS A 200 7.35 20.85 -14.78
CA CYS A 200 6.70 20.33 -13.57
C CYS A 200 5.78 19.11 -13.84
N LYS A 201 5.15 19.06 -15.02
CA LYS A 201 4.27 17.96 -15.46
C LYS A 201 5.02 16.65 -15.72
N GLN A 202 6.33 16.71 -15.98
CA GLN A 202 7.15 15.54 -16.28
C GLN A 202 7.75 14.90 -15.02
N THR A 203 7.72 15.60 -13.89
CA THR A 203 8.23 15.09 -12.61
C THR A 203 7.52 13.81 -12.18
N HIS A 204 8.26 12.90 -11.54
CA HIS A 204 7.68 11.67 -10.95
C HIS A 204 6.54 12.00 -9.99
N TRP A 205 6.72 13.02 -9.15
CA TRP A 205 5.69 13.51 -8.25
C TRP A 205 4.39 13.84 -8.98
N ARG A 206 4.43 14.74 -9.98
CA ARG A 206 3.20 15.15 -10.67
C ARG A 206 2.55 14.00 -11.42
N ARG A 207 3.34 13.17 -12.11
CA ARG A 207 2.83 12.00 -12.85
C ARG A 207 2.18 10.96 -11.94
N PHE A 208 2.76 10.73 -10.75
CA PHE A 208 2.15 9.87 -9.75
C PHE A 208 0.83 10.44 -9.22
N GLN A 209 0.77 11.73 -8.90
CA GLN A 209 -0.48 12.38 -8.45
C GLN A 209 -1.61 12.28 -9.49
N GLU A 210 -1.32 12.52 -10.78
CA GLU A 210 -2.31 12.34 -11.84
C GLU A 210 -2.70 10.85 -12.03
N ALA A 211 -1.76 9.93 -11.84
CA ALA A 211 -2.06 8.49 -11.86
C ALA A 211 -2.98 8.06 -10.71
N VAL A 212 -2.83 8.63 -9.51
CA VAL A 212 -3.72 8.40 -8.36
C VAL A 212 -5.14 8.86 -8.68
N LYS A 213 -5.31 10.11 -9.16
CA LYS A 213 -6.64 10.63 -9.51
C LYS A 213 -7.33 9.76 -10.55
N ARG A 214 -6.63 9.42 -11.63
CA ARG A 214 -7.17 8.54 -12.67
C ARG A 214 -7.50 7.14 -12.15
N HIS A 215 -6.69 6.61 -11.23
CA HIS A 215 -6.96 5.31 -10.61
C HIS A 215 -8.22 5.35 -9.73
N GLN A 216 -8.43 6.45 -9.00
CA GLN A 216 -9.65 6.68 -8.23
C GLN A 216 -10.89 6.80 -9.13
N GLU A 217 -10.81 7.62 -10.19
CA GLU A 217 -11.90 7.81 -11.17
C GLU A 217 -12.33 6.47 -11.78
N GLU A 218 -11.38 5.69 -12.32
CA GLU A 218 -11.71 4.39 -12.92
C GLU A 218 -12.21 3.36 -11.90
N THR A 219 -11.78 3.45 -10.64
CA THR A 219 -12.34 2.61 -9.56
C THR A 219 -13.78 2.98 -9.27
N TRP A 220 -14.10 4.28 -9.27
CA TRP A 220 -15.47 4.77 -9.08
C TRP A 220 -16.39 4.33 -10.23
N GLU A 221 -15.92 4.43 -11.48
CA GLU A 221 -16.65 3.94 -12.66
C GLU A 221 -16.95 2.44 -12.53
N ILE A 222 -15.95 1.62 -12.15
CA ILE A 222 -16.15 0.17 -11.95
C ILE A 222 -17.22 -0.10 -10.87
N LEU A 223 -17.21 0.66 -9.77
CA LEU A 223 -18.20 0.52 -8.71
C LEU A 223 -19.60 0.95 -9.17
N ALA A 224 -19.72 2.09 -9.85
CA ALA A 224 -20.97 2.61 -10.38
C ALA A 224 -21.59 1.63 -11.40
N ASP A 225 -20.79 1.13 -12.33
CA ASP A 225 -21.24 0.27 -13.43
C ASP A 225 -21.52 -1.18 -13.01
N ARG A 226 -21.24 -1.56 -11.76
CA ARG A 226 -21.41 -2.95 -11.30
C ARG A 226 -22.00 -3.07 -9.92
N ASN A 227 -21.31 -2.53 -8.93
CA ASN A 227 -21.63 -2.73 -7.52
C ASN A 227 -22.85 -1.92 -7.10
N PHE A 228 -23.01 -0.72 -7.66
CA PHE A 228 -24.13 0.16 -7.32
C PHE A 228 -25.35 -0.06 -8.24
N GLN A 229 -25.23 -0.89 -9.28
CA GLN A 229 -26.39 -1.30 -10.07
C GLN A 229 -27.38 -2.08 -9.20
N GLY A 230 -28.54 -1.49 -8.93
CA GLY A 230 -29.57 -2.06 -8.07
C GLY A 230 -29.51 -1.62 -6.60
N LEU A 231 -28.52 -0.81 -6.20
CA LEU A 231 -28.54 -0.07 -4.95
C LEU A 231 -29.23 1.29 -5.19
N GLU A 232 -30.51 1.25 -5.58
CA GLU A 232 -31.36 2.43 -5.50
C GLU A 232 -31.79 2.56 -4.05
N LEU A 233 -31.31 3.61 -3.36
CA LEU A 233 -31.98 4.05 -2.15
C LEU A 233 -33.35 4.60 -2.60
N PRO A 234 -34.47 4.07 -2.09
CA PRO A 234 -35.75 4.76 -2.28
C PRO A 234 -35.55 6.18 -1.74
N ASN A 235 -35.90 7.18 -2.56
CA ASN A 235 -35.74 8.60 -2.24
C ASN A 235 -36.02 8.87 -0.76
N LEU A 236 -34.97 9.24 0.00
CA LEU A 236 -35.08 9.77 1.36
C LEU A 236 -35.45 11.25 1.30
#